data_AF-A0A7Z0E551-F1
#
_entry.id   AF-A0A7Z0E551-F1
#
_cell.length_a   1.000
_cell.length_b   1.000
_cell.length_c   1.000
_cell.angle_alpha   90.00
_cell.angle_beta   90.00
_cell.angle_gamma   90.00
#
_symmetry.space_group_name_H-M   'P 1'
#
loop_
_entity.id
_entity.type
_entity.pdbx_description
1 polymer ?
#
loop_
_entity_poly.entity_id
_entity_poly.type
_entity_poly.pdbx_seq_one_letter_code
_entity_poly.pdbx_strand_id
1 'polypeptide(L)'
;MDNTAAMQQPISLPSRYFWRRFAAFTLDVLIFQTAILVAVHYVSMVFSLDLGFPGWTSMECTERVPDQLAQRIDTGWPLKPNELRTSEICEMRQLALGKQRYLQISVLIEPWDYVTPAQVLTVPIDADDDPVIGTIPAYSNLASGIGNTVLIALAFACFSANGRRTFGKAVFFLRVRSVGGKYPDLGTTFKREMLKFSPNLLFSAAVFAISLFPAYPKQDFDALLAVFHDGYTPSNDGTIAFYIVGTIAVMVCWLLSFIVWEGQSFHDRICACEVVSD
;
A
#
# COMPACT_ATOMS: atom_id res chain seq x y z
N MET A 1 52.35 10.04 -13.45
CA MET A 1 52.26 10.71 -12.13
C MET A 1 50.78 10.82 -11.82
N ASP A 2 50.39 10.03 -10.83
CA ASP A 2 49.01 9.73 -10.45
C ASP A 2 48.26 10.95 -9.93
N ASN A 3 47.14 11.27 -10.57
CA ASN A 3 46.08 12.11 -9.99
C ASN A 3 45.03 11.18 -9.39
N THR A 4 45.39 10.44 -8.34
CA THR A 4 44.43 9.79 -7.47
C THR A 4 43.71 10.89 -6.70
N ALA A 5 42.44 11.07 -7.07
CA ALA A 5 41.46 11.89 -6.39
C ALA A 5 41.69 11.86 -4.88
N ALA A 6 41.84 13.05 -4.29
CA ALA A 6 41.67 13.23 -2.86
C ALA A 6 40.25 12.76 -2.51
N MET A 7 40.11 11.48 -2.17
CA MET A 7 38.96 10.97 -1.43
C MET A 7 38.95 11.77 -0.13
N GLN A 8 38.07 12.77 -0.07
CA GLN A 8 37.73 13.46 1.16
C GLN A 8 37.50 12.40 2.24
N GLN A 9 38.24 12.52 3.34
CA GLN A 9 38.17 11.61 4.47
C GLN A 9 36.70 11.43 4.91
N PRO A 10 36.26 10.20 5.20
CA PRO A 10 34.90 9.95 5.67
C PRO A 10 34.77 10.59 7.06
N ILE A 11 34.09 11.73 7.13
CA ILE A 11 33.68 12.32 8.41
C ILE A 11 32.66 11.35 9.00
N SER A 12 33.10 10.50 9.92
CA SER A 12 32.21 9.63 10.69
C SER A 12 31.32 10.50 11.58
N LEU A 13 30.15 10.89 11.08
CA LEU A 13 29.16 11.63 11.85
C LEU A 13 28.71 10.75 13.05
N PRO A 14 28.60 11.32 14.27
CA PRO A 14 28.35 10.56 15.49
C PRO A 14 26.99 9.83 15.45
N SER A 15 26.86 8.69 16.14
CA SER A 15 25.62 7.88 16.22
C SER A 15 24.34 8.68 16.57
N ARG A 16 24.48 9.77 17.33
CA ARG A 16 23.38 10.72 17.64
C ARG A 16 22.76 11.36 16.39
N TYR A 17 23.52 11.41 15.29
CA TYR A 17 23.11 11.99 14.02
C TYR A 17 22.17 11.09 13.23
N PHE A 18 22.33 9.77 13.34
CA PHE A 18 21.39 8.79 12.78
C PHE A 18 20.00 8.96 13.39
N TRP A 19 19.91 8.96 14.73
CA TRP A 19 18.64 9.10 15.44
C TRP A 19 17.92 10.43 15.18
N ARG A 20 18.67 11.53 15.04
CA ARG A 20 18.11 12.82 14.63
C ARG A 20 17.52 12.78 13.22
N ARG A 21 18.23 12.19 12.25
CA ARG A 21 17.75 12.04 10.87
C ARG A 21 16.52 11.14 10.78
N PHE A 22 16.52 10.04 11.54
CA PHE A 22 15.39 9.12 11.61
C PHE A 22 14.17 9.80 12.22
N ALA A 23 14.31 10.42 13.41
CA ALA A 23 13.19 11.10 14.09
C ALA A 23 12.61 12.26 13.27
N ALA A 24 13.46 13.07 12.62
CA ALA A 24 13.02 14.12 11.71
C ALA A 24 12.17 13.57 10.58
N PHE A 25 12.63 12.47 9.97
CA PHE A 25 11.88 11.84 8.90
C PHE A 25 10.58 11.20 9.35
N THR A 26 10.56 10.49 10.48
CA THR A 26 9.33 9.91 11.04
C THR A 26 8.29 11.00 11.29
N LEU A 27 8.71 12.14 11.84
CA LEU A 27 7.81 13.26 12.08
C LEU A 27 7.27 13.84 10.76
N ASP A 28 8.13 14.01 9.75
CA ASP A 28 7.70 14.47 8.42
C ASP A 28 6.67 13.53 7.79
N VAL A 29 6.90 12.22 7.87
CA VAL A 29 5.97 11.20 7.33
C VAL A 29 4.65 11.23 8.09
N LEU A 30 4.66 11.29 9.43
CA LEU A 30 3.43 11.33 10.24
C LEU A 30 2.59 12.58 9.94
N ILE A 31 3.22 13.75 9.85
CA ILE A 31 2.53 15.00 9.55
C ILE A 31 1.95 14.95 8.13
N PHE A 32 2.72 14.46 7.17
CA PHE A 32 2.28 14.40 5.79
C PHE A 32 1.13 13.40 5.58
N GLN A 33 1.24 12.20 6.17
CA GLN A 33 0.17 11.21 6.11
C GLN A 33 -1.10 11.72 6.83
N THR A 34 -0.95 12.37 7.98
CA THR A 34 -2.10 13.03 8.66
C THR A 34 -2.73 14.09 7.76
N ALA A 35 -1.93 14.93 7.11
CA ALA A 35 -2.44 15.97 6.22
C ALA A 35 -3.19 15.38 5.00
N ILE A 36 -2.66 14.31 4.40
CA ILE A 36 -3.36 13.57 3.35
C ILE A 36 -4.68 13.01 3.88
N LEU A 37 -4.65 12.29 5.00
CA LEU A 37 -5.86 11.68 5.58
C LEU A 37 -6.95 12.72 5.86
N VAL A 38 -6.57 13.86 6.43
CA VAL A 38 -7.50 14.97 6.66
C VAL A 38 -8.04 15.53 5.35
N ALA A 39 -7.18 15.82 4.37
CA ALA A 39 -7.62 16.35 3.07
C ALA A 39 -8.58 15.37 2.36
N VAL A 40 -8.24 14.09 2.39
CA VAL A 40 -9.04 13.00 1.83
C VAL A 40 -10.39 12.91 2.51
N HIS A 41 -10.43 12.93 3.83
CA HIS A 41 -11.67 12.88 4.61
C HIS A 41 -12.59 14.07 4.30
N TYR A 42 -12.03 15.27 4.16
CA TYR A 42 -12.83 16.45 3.78
C TYR A 42 -13.33 16.37 2.34
N VAL A 43 -12.50 15.93 1.39
CA VAL A 43 -12.92 15.76 -0.01
C VAL A 43 -13.99 14.67 -0.14
N SER A 44 -13.86 13.56 0.61
CA SER A 44 -14.86 12.49 0.59
C SER A 44 -16.21 12.94 1.16
N MET A 45 -16.21 13.80 2.19
CA MET A 45 -17.44 14.42 2.71
C MET A 45 -18.13 15.35 1.69
N VAL A 46 -17.35 16.09 0.89
CA VAL A 46 -17.90 17.11 -0.02
C VAL A 46 -18.40 16.51 -1.34
N PHE A 47 -17.73 15.47 -1.84
CA PHE A 47 -17.95 14.97 -3.20
C PHE A 47 -18.52 13.55 -3.27
N SER A 48 -18.81 12.89 -2.15
CA SER A 48 -19.08 11.44 -2.10
C SER A 48 -18.03 10.64 -2.89
N LEU A 49 -16.81 11.17 -2.92
CA LEU A 49 -15.68 10.60 -3.64
C LEU A 49 -14.99 9.65 -2.68
N ASP A 50 -15.10 8.37 -3.00
CA ASP A 50 -14.46 7.29 -2.28
C ASP A 50 -12.99 7.23 -2.72
N LEU A 51 -12.17 8.01 -2.03
CA LEU A 51 -10.75 8.11 -2.28
C LEU A 51 -10.11 6.85 -1.71
N GLY A 52 -10.01 5.81 -2.55
CA GLY A 52 -9.59 4.45 -2.21
C GLY A 52 -8.20 4.33 -1.57
N PHE A 53 -8.09 4.73 -0.30
CA PHE A 53 -7.03 4.31 0.59
C PHE A 53 -7.38 2.92 1.16
N PRO A 54 -6.38 2.04 1.39
CA PRO A 54 -6.62 0.72 1.97
C PRO A 54 -7.41 0.83 3.29
N GLY A 55 -8.62 0.29 3.30
CA GLY A 55 -9.51 0.28 4.47
C GLY A 55 -10.63 1.33 4.47
N TRP A 56 -10.68 2.24 3.49
CA TRP A 56 -11.68 3.31 3.37
C TRP A 56 -12.35 3.31 1.99
N THR A 57 -12.66 2.13 1.47
CA THR A 57 -13.58 1.98 0.35
C THR A 57 -14.99 1.81 0.91
N SER A 58 -15.89 2.76 0.67
CA SER A 58 -17.33 2.55 0.70
C SER A 58 -17.67 1.34 -0.18
N MET A 59 -18.02 0.26 0.50
CA MET A 59 -18.54 -0.95 -0.09
C MET A 59 -20.05 -0.88 0.09
N GLU A 60 -20.77 -0.54 -0.97
CA GLU A 60 -22.23 -0.56 -0.96
C GLU A 60 -22.67 -1.96 -1.34
N CYS A 61 -23.15 -2.74 -0.35
CA CYS A 61 -23.69 -4.08 -0.57
C CYS A 61 -25.20 -4.01 -0.76
N THR A 62 -25.68 -4.68 -1.80
CA THR A 62 -27.09 -4.88 -2.08
C THR A 62 -27.40 -6.35 -1.97
N GLU A 63 -28.42 -6.71 -1.18
CA GLU A 63 -28.90 -8.09 -1.00
C GLU A 63 -29.59 -8.67 -2.26
N ARG A 64 -29.57 -7.95 -3.39
CA ARG A 64 -30.30 -8.32 -4.59
C ARG A 64 -29.40 -9.05 -5.58
N VAL A 65 -29.19 -10.34 -5.35
CA VAL A 65 -28.55 -11.26 -6.31
C VAL A 65 -29.59 -11.67 -7.38
N PRO A 66 -29.23 -11.73 -8.67
CA PRO A 66 -30.12 -12.25 -9.72
C PRO A 66 -30.59 -13.68 -9.43
N ASP A 67 -31.86 -13.99 -9.71
CA ASP A 67 -32.49 -15.28 -9.38
C ASP A 67 -31.73 -16.49 -9.95
N GLN A 68 -31.18 -16.37 -11.17
CA GLN A 68 -30.39 -17.43 -11.79
C GLN A 68 -29.08 -17.71 -11.04
N LEU A 69 -28.39 -16.66 -10.60
CA LEU A 69 -27.16 -16.77 -9.84
C LEU A 69 -27.43 -17.30 -8.43
N ALA A 70 -28.52 -16.86 -7.79
CA ALA A 70 -28.97 -17.40 -6.51
C ALA A 70 -29.25 -18.90 -6.60
N GLN A 71 -29.98 -19.35 -7.63
CA GLN A 71 -30.26 -20.78 -7.84
C GLN A 71 -28.98 -21.59 -8.09
N ARG A 72 -28.01 -21.03 -8.81
CA ARG A 72 -26.70 -21.67 -9.05
C ARG A 72 -25.92 -21.84 -7.74
N ILE A 73 -25.92 -20.82 -6.89
CA ILE A 73 -25.30 -20.85 -5.55
C ILE A 73 -25.99 -21.89 -4.65
N ASP A 74 -27.32 -21.93 -4.65
CA ASP A 74 -28.12 -22.90 -3.90
C ASP A 74 -27.83 -24.34 -4.30
N THR A 75 -27.58 -24.57 -5.59
CA THR A 75 -27.28 -25.90 -6.13
C THR A 75 -25.83 -26.31 -5.88
N GLY A 76 -24.88 -25.39 -6.07
CA GLY A 76 -23.44 -25.67 -5.94
C GLY A 76 -22.94 -25.73 -4.49
N TRP A 77 -23.67 -25.12 -3.56
CA TRP A 77 -23.34 -25.11 -2.14
C TRP A 77 -24.61 -25.33 -1.31
N PRO A 78 -25.08 -26.58 -1.16
CA PRO A 78 -26.24 -26.87 -0.33
C PRO A 78 -25.91 -26.61 1.14
N LEU A 79 -26.84 -25.99 1.89
CA LEU A 79 -26.64 -25.67 3.30
C LEU A 79 -26.84 -26.92 4.18
N LYS A 80 -25.97 -27.10 5.18
CA LYS A 80 -26.17 -28.12 6.22
C LYS A 80 -27.23 -27.67 7.22
N PRO A 81 -27.87 -28.59 7.95
CA PRO A 81 -28.72 -28.21 9.07
C PRO A 81 -27.88 -27.37 10.05
N ASN A 82 -28.37 -26.18 10.40
CA ASN A 82 -27.75 -25.15 11.25
C ASN A 82 -26.81 -24.14 10.55
N GLU A 83 -26.76 -24.14 9.21
CA GLU A 83 -26.07 -23.11 8.44
C GLU A 83 -27.05 -22.06 7.88
N LEU A 84 -26.67 -20.78 7.94
CA LEU A 84 -27.35 -19.68 7.22
C LEU A 84 -26.35 -19.05 6.26
N ARG A 85 -26.80 -18.87 5.02
CA ARG A 85 -26.03 -18.15 4.00
C ARG A 85 -26.65 -16.80 3.68
N THR A 86 -25.81 -15.78 3.58
CA THR A 86 -26.13 -14.51 2.93
C THR A 86 -25.32 -14.38 1.64
N SER A 87 -25.98 -13.95 0.58
CA SER A 87 -25.36 -13.69 -0.72
C SER A 87 -25.67 -12.26 -1.11
N GLU A 88 -24.63 -11.44 -1.30
CA GLU A 88 -24.76 -10.00 -1.52
C GLU A 88 -23.86 -9.58 -2.68
N ILE A 89 -24.34 -8.64 -3.49
CA ILE A 89 -23.49 -7.98 -4.50
C ILE A 89 -23.04 -6.65 -3.92
N CYS A 90 -21.73 -6.51 -3.80
CA CYS A 90 -21.08 -5.34 -3.24
C CYS A 90 -20.35 -4.56 -4.33
N GLU A 91 -20.66 -3.28 -4.45
CA GLU A 91 -19.99 -2.36 -5.36
C GLU A 91 -18.89 -1.60 -4.60
N MET A 92 -17.66 -1.68 -5.10
CA MET A 92 -16.57 -0.81 -4.70
C MET A 92 -16.35 0.24 -5.78
N ARG A 93 -16.37 1.52 -5.39
CA ARG A 93 -16.02 2.63 -6.28
C ARG A 93 -14.55 2.95 -6.10
N GLN A 94 -13.79 2.90 -7.20
CA GLN A 94 -12.37 3.24 -7.18
C GLN A 94 -12.11 4.41 -8.14
N LEU A 95 -11.48 5.47 -7.62
CA LEU A 95 -11.08 6.62 -8.42
C LEU A 95 -10.15 6.16 -9.57
N ALA A 96 -10.43 6.63 -10.79
CA ALA A 96 -9.69 6.36 -12.03
C ALA A 96 -9.78 4.93 -12.62
N LEU A 97 -10.29 3.93 -11.89
CA LEU A 97 -10.43 2.54 -12.37
C LEU A 97 -11.89 2.09 -12.57
N GLY A 98 -12.86 2.93 -12.20
CA GLY A 98 -14.28 2.66 -12.40
C GLY A 98 -14.94 1.95 -11.21
N LYS A 99 -16.08 1.33 -11.47
CA LYS A 99 -16.84 0.55 -10.48
C LYS A 99 -16.41 -0.90 -10.59
N GLN A 100 -16.03 -1.51 -9.47
CA GLN A 100 -15.77 -2.94 -9.41
C GLN A 100 -16.83 -3.59 -8.52
N ARG A 101 -17.50 -4.60 -9.04
CA ARG A 101 -18.57 -5.32 -8.35
C ARG A 101 -18.06 -6.69 -7.92
N TYR A 102 -18.44 -7.11 -6.72
CA TYR A 102 -18.05 -8.37 -6.14
C TYR A 102 -19.29 -9.08 -5.60
N LEU A 103 -19.41 -10.37 -5.88
CA LEU A 103 -20.31 -11.27 -5.18
C LEU A 103 -19.63 -11.71 -3.89
N GLN A 104 -20.26 -11.43 -2.76
CA GLN A 104 -19.86 -11.92 -1.44
C GLN A 104 -20.87 -12.96 -0.97
N ILE A 105 -20.39 -14.16 -0.66
CA ILE A 105 -21.16 -15.24 -0.08
C ILE A 105 -20.61 -15.52 1.31
N SER A 106 -21.43 -15.37 2.34
CA SER A 106 -21.05 -15.61 3.73
C SER A 106 -21.90 -16.72 4.33
N VAL A 107 -21.28 -17.67 5.03
CA VAL A 107 -21.97 -18.73 5.76
C VAL A 107 -21.68 -18.61 7.25
N LEU A 108 -22.74 -18.63 8.04
CA LEU A 108 -22.69 -18.64 9.50
C LEU A 108 -23.22 -19.98 10.02
N ILE A 109 -22.72 -20.42 11.18
CA ILE A 109 -23.09 -21.71 11.82
C ILE A 109 -23.68 -21.42 13.21
N GLU A 110 -24.78 -22.07 13.58
CA GLU A 110 -25.34 -21.97 14.92
C GLU A 110 -24.50 -22.67 16.00
N PRO A 111 -24.45 -22.12 17.23
CA PRO A 111 -25.05 -20.86 17.69
C PRO A 111 -24.25 -19.68 17.16
N TRP A 112 -24.93 -18.75 16.47
CA TRP A 112 -24.33 -17.67 15.70
C TRP A 112 -23.23 -16.93 16.47
N ASP A 113 -21.96 -17.26 16.21
CA ASP A 113 -20.82 -16.55 16.77
C ASP A 113 -20.82 -15.14 16.14
N TYR A 114 -21.33 -14.16 16.89
CA TYR A 114 -21.62 -12.78 16.44
C TYR A 114 -20.39 -11.99 15.92
N VAL A 115 -19.22 -12.61 15.83
CA VAL A 115 -17.95 -11.91 15.59
C VAL A 115 -17.36 -12.22 14.21
N THR A 116 -17.54 -13.42 13.66
CA THR A 116 -16.96 -13.79 12.35
C THR A 116 -17.75 -14.89 11.65
N PRO A 117 -18.10 -14.72 10.36
CA PRO A 117 -18.68 -15.80 9.56
C PRO A 117 -17.73 -17.00 9.49
N ALA A 118 -18.30 -18.21 9.44
CA ALA A 118 -17.53 -19.45 9.37
C ALA A 118 -16.79 -19.59 8.04
N GLN A 119 -17.43 -19.14 6.95
CA GLN A 119 -16.85 -19.14 5.61
C GLN A 119 -17.28 -17.90 4.84
N VAL A 120 -16.34 -17.32 4.08
CA VAL A 120 -16.59 -16.17 3.19
C VAL A 120 -15.93 -16.43 1.85
N LEU A 121 -16.70 -16.28 0.78
CA LEU A 121 -16.23 -16.32 -0.60
C LEU A 121 -16.51 -14.95 -1.25
N THR A 122 -15.48 -14.34 -1.84
CA THR A 122 -15.61 -13.05 -2.56
C THR A 122 -15.10 -13.19 -3.98
N VAL A 123 -15.98 -13.03 -4.97
CA VAL A 123 -15.65 -13.23 -6.40
C VAL A 123 -16.01 -11.97 -7.16
N PRO A 124 -15.14 -11.42 -8.02
CA PRO A 124 -15.53 -10.31 -8.89
C PRO A 124 -16.61 -10.77 -9.88
N ILE A 125 -17.55 -9.89 -10.21
CA ILE A 125 -18.57 -10.13 -11.23
C ILE A 125 -18.35 -9.20 -12.43
N ASP A 126 -18.72 -9.65 -13.62
CA ASP A 126 -18.66 -8.84 -14.83
C ASP A 126 -19.90 -7.93 -14.99
N ALA A 127 -20.05 -7.34 -16.17
CA ALA A 127 -21.17 -6.46 -16.50
C ALA A 127 -22.51 -7.20 -16.63
N ASP A 128 -22.48 -8.50 -16.88
CA ASP A 128 -23.64 -9.37 -17.06
C ASP A 128 -24.01 -10.12 -15.76
N ASP A 129 -23.43 -9.71 -14.62
CA ASP A 129 -23.56 -10.34 -13.30
C ASP A 129 -22.96 -11.75 -13.20
N ASP A 130 -22.11 -12.15 -14.14
CA ASP A 130 -21.46 -13.45 -14.11
C ASP A 130 -20.18 -13.43 -13.26
N PRO A 131 -19.95 -14.45 -12.40
CA PRO A 131 -18.76 -14.53 -11.57
C PRO A 131 -17.52 -14.82 -12.41
N VAL A 132 -16.55 -13.91 -12.34
CA VAL A 132 -15.27 -14.03 -13.05
C VAL A 132 -14.25 -14.68 -12.13
N ILE A 133 -13.80 -15.87 -12.50
CA ILE A 133 -12.79 -16.58 -11.72
C ILE A 133 -11.46 -16.57 -12.44
N GLY A 134 -10.46 -16.04 -11.76
CA GLY A 134 -9.12 -15.93 -12.28
C GLY A 134 -8.24 -15.10 -11.37
N THR A 135 -7.43 -14.25 -11.98
CA THR A 135 -6.58 -13.30 -11.28
C THR A 135 -7.41 -12.08 -10.89
N ILE A 136 -7.20 -11.55 -9.69
CA ILE A 136 -7.83 -10.31 -9.22
C ILE A 136 -6.72 -9.25 -9.16
N PRO A 137 -6.38 -8.64 -10.30
CA PRO A 137 -5.24 -7.73 -10.35
C PRO A 137 -5.50 -6.50 -9.49
N ALA A 138 -4.57 -6.23 -8.58
CA ALA A 138 -4.65 -5.14 -7.61
C ALA A 138 -4.20 -3.79 -8.21
N TYR A 139 -4.79 -3.39 -9.35
CA TYR A 139 -4.42 -2.17 -10.07
C TYR A 139 -4.58 -0.91 -9.21
N SER A 140 -5.62 -0.86 -8.37
CA SER A 140 -5.85 0.27 -7.46
C SER A 140 -4.80 0.37 -6.37
N ASN A 141 -4.35 -0.76 -5.82
CA ASN A 141 -3.25 -0.77 -4.85
C ASN A 141 -1.93 -0.32 -5.49
N LEU A 142 -1.68 -0.71 -6.74
CA LEU A 142 -0.51 -0.25 -7.49
C LEU A 142 -0.58 1.26 -7.77
N ALA A 143 -1.70 1.73 -8.32
CA ALA A 143 -1.89 3.13 -8.70
C ALA A 143 -1.88 4.06 -7.47
N SER A 144 -2.55 3.67 -6.37
CA SER A 144 -2.54 4.42 -5.12
C SER A 144 -1.15 4.40 -4.46
N GLY A 145 -0.45 3.26 -4.46
CA GLY A 145 0.91 3.14 -3.94
C GLY A 145 1.91 4.03 -4.69
N ILE A 146 1.85 4.04 -6.03
CA ILE A 146 2.67 4.92 -6.87
C ILE A 146 2.28 6.39 -6.65
N GLY A 147 0.98 6.71 -6.72
CA GLY A 147 0.48 8.07 -6.57
C GLY A 147 0.87 8.69 -5.23
N ASN A 148 0.66 7.96 -4.12
CA ASN A 148 1.06 8.40 -2.78
C ASN A 148 2.57 8.60 -2.68
N THR A 149 3.37 7.69 -3.25
CA THR A 149 4.84 7.79 -3.25
C THR A 149 5.33 9.01 -4.04
N VAL A 150 4.73 9.28 -5.20
CA VAL A 150 5.06 10.48 -6.00
C VAL A 150 4.70 11.74 -5.24
N LEU A 151 3.52 11.78 -4.63
CA LEU A 151 3.01 12.94 -3.91
C LEU A 151 3.87 13.27 -2.68
N ILE A 152 4.26 12.26 -1.87
CA ILE A 152 5.13 12.48 -0.70
C ILE A 152 6.54 12.92 -1.09
N ALA A 153 7.13 12.28 -2.11
CA ALA A 153 8.46 12.64 -2.58
C ALA A 153 8.49 14.05 -3.16
N LEU A 154 7.46 14.44 -3.92
CA LEU A 154 7.33 15.79 -4.47
C LEU A 154 7.17 16.83 -3.35
N ALA A 155 6.33 16.58 -2.36
CA ALA A 155 6.16 17.47 -1.23
C ALA A 155 7.48 17.65 -0.47
N PHE A 156 8.17 16.56 -0.15
CA PHE A 156 9.44 16.61 0.58
C PHE A 156 10.51 17.33 -0.24
N ALA A 157 10.51 17.16 -1.56
CA ALA A 157 11.39 17.86 -2.46
C ALA A 157 11.12 19.36 -2.49
N CYS A 158 9.86 19.79 -2.63
CA CYS A 158 9.46 21.19 -2.58
C CYS A 158 9.86 21.88 -1.27
N PHE A 159 9.76 21.17 -0.14
CA PHE A 159 10.15 21.70 1.17
C PHE A 159 11.65 21.61 1.46
N SER A 160 12.41 20.79 0.74
CA SER A 160 13.86 20.64 0.96
C SER A 160 14.73 21.36 -0.08
N ALA A 161 14.16 21.71 -1.24
CA ALA A 161 14.84 22.44 -2.29
C ALA A 161 15.14 23.88 -1.87
N ASN A 162 16.15 24.49 -2.49
CA ASN A 162 16.52 25.90 -2.28
C ASN A 162 16.80 26.25 -0.80
N GLY A 163 17.28 25.30 0.01
CA GLY A 163 17.68 25.52 1.41
C GLY A 163 16.53 25.57 2.41
N ARG A 164 15.30 25.30 1.95
CA ARG A 164 14.11 25.13 2.79
C ARG A 164 14.22 23.83 3.61
N ARG A 165 13.38 23.70 4.63
CA ARG A 165 13.33 22.52 5.51
C ARG A 165 11.91 21.98 5.54
N THR A 166 11.78 20.65 5.57
CA THR A 166 10.57 19.96 6.02
C THR A 166 10.37 20.17 7.51
N PHE A 167 9.18 19.89 8.05
CA PHE A 167 8.84 20.20 9.44
C PHE A 167 9.77 19.50 10.43
N GLY A 168 9.96 18.19 10.28
CA GLY A 168 10.88 17.39 11.07
C GLY A 168 12.32 17.83 10.91
N LYS A 169 12.77 18.15 9.69
CA LYS A 169 14.11 18.74 9.50
C LYS A 169 14.25 20.08 10.21
N ALA A 170 13.20 20.90 10.31
CA ALA A 170 13.23 22.14 11.08
C ALA A 170 13.33 21.89 12.60
N VAL A 171 12.54 20.96 13.14
CA VAL A 171 12.56 20.58 14.57
C VAL A 171 13.94 20.07 15.02
N PHE A 172 14.62 19.30 14.16
CA PHE A 172 15.93 18.72 14.48
C PHE A 172 17.13 19.53 13.90
N PHE A 173 16.89 20.76 13.42
CA PHE A 173 17.91 21.66 12.85
C PHE A 173 18.73 21.04 11.70
N LEU A 174 18.09 20.20 10.89
CA LEU A 174 18.69 19.52 9.74
C LEU A 174 18.43 20.30 8.45
N ARG A 175 19.40 20.30 7.54
CA ARG A 175 19.25 20.89 6.20
C ARG A 175 19.94 20.03 5.14
N VAL A 176 19.36 19.98 3.95
CA VAL A 176 19.98 19.31 2.79
C VAL A 176 20.83 20.33 2.02
N ARG A 177 22.09 19.99 1.74
CA ARG A 177 23.00 20.74 0.88
C ARG A 177 23.57 19.81 -0.19
N SER A 178 24.03 20.36 -1.29
CA SER A 178 24.92 19.62 -2.20
C SER A 178 26.32 19.54 -1.58
N VAL A 179 27.09 18.52 -1.93
CA VAL A 179 28.51 18.37 -1.52
C VAL A 179 29.36 19.60 -1.89
N GLY A 180 28.95 20.37 -2.90
CA GLY A 180 29.55 21.66 -3.25
C GLY A 180 29.12 22.86 -2.38
N GLY A 181 28.42 22.63 -1.26
CA GLY A 181 27.94 23.67 -0.33
C GLY A 181 26.72 24.47 -0.81
N LYS A 182 26.29 24.29 -2.08
CA LYS A 182 25.12 24.95 -2.66
C LYS A 182 23.82 24.26 -2.23
N TYR A 183 22.71 24.99 -2.29
CA TYR A 183 21.40 24.40 -2.09
C TYR A 183 20.98 23.59 -3.32
N PRO A 184 20.48 22.35 -3.16
CA PRO A 184 20.02 21.54 -4.27
C PRO A 184 18.75 22.14 -4.89
N ASP A 185 18.63 21.98 -6.20
CA ASP A 185 17.44 22.33 -6.95
C ASP A 185 16.31 21.31 -6.72
N LEU A 186 15.11 21.62 -7.22
CA LEU A 186 13.95 20.77 -7.04
C LEU A 186 14.14 19.38 -7.68
N GLY A 187 14.75 19.32 -8.87
CA GLY A 187 14.97 18.07 -9.59
C GLY A 187 15.89 17.11 -8.83
N THR A 188 17.03 17.60 -8.34
CA THR A 188 17.96 16.78 -7.54
C THR A 188 17.31 16.32 -6.24
N THR A 189 16.57 17.21 -5.58
CA THR A 189 15.87 16.89 -4.34
C THR A 189 14.76 15.87 -4.55
N PHE A 190 14.01 15.97 -5.66
CA PHE A 190 12.98 15.00 -6.01
C PHE A 190 13.56 13.62 -6.32
N LYS A 191 14.64 13.54 -7.11
CA LYS A 191 15.36 12.29 -7.37
C LYS A 191 15.84 11.64 -6.07
N ARG A 192 16.36 12.45 -5.15
CA ARG A 192 16.82 12.00 -3.82
C ARG A 192 15.68 11.41 -3.00
N GLU A 193 14.54 12.09 -2.92
CA GLU A 193 13.38 11.58 -2.18
C GLU A 193 12.77 10.34 -2.89
N MET A 194 12.74 10.29 -4.23
CA MET A 194 12.32 9.10 -4.99
C MET A 194 13.15 7.86 -4.65
N LEU A 195 14.48 8.00 -4.61
CA LEU A 195 15.38 6.90 -4.23
C LEU A 195 15.09 6.42 -2.81
N LYS A 196 14.77 7.35 -1.90
CA LYS A 196 14.41 7.04 -0.52
C LYS A 196 13.07 6.30 -0.39
N PHE A 197 12.09 6.63 -1.22
CA PHE A 197 10.79 5.94 -1.25
C PHE A 197 10.74 4.74 -2.21
N SER A 198 11.83 4.42 -2.92
CA SER A 198 11.89 3.28 -3.85
C SER A 198 11.52 1.92 -3.25
N PRO A 199 11.79 1.61 -1.96
CA PRO A 199 11.30 0.35 -1.38
C PRO A 199 9.78 0.24 -1.38
N ASN A 200 9.05 1.35 -1.22
CA ASN A 200 7.58 1.35 -1.28
C ASN A 200 7.06 1.11 -2.69
N LEU A 201 7.78 1.61 -3.71
CA LEU A 201 7.45 1.33 -5.12
C LEU A 201 7.66 -0.15 -5.43
N LEU A 202 8.77 -0.73 -4.99
CA LEU A 202 9.05 -2.16 -5.15
C LEU A 202 8.00 -3.02 -4.43
N PHE A 203 7.59 -2.63 -3.23
CA PHE A 203 6.53 -3.31 -2.51
C PHE A 203 5.19 -3.27 -3.24
N SER A 204 4.79 -2.09 -3.73
CA SER A 204 3.56 -1.93 -4.51
C SER A 204 3.58 -2.80 -5.78
N ALA A 205 4.74 -2.87 -6.45
CA ALA A 205 4.94 -3.74 -7.62
C ALA A 205 4.91 -5.23 -7.25
N ALA A 206 5.48 -5.63 -6.11
CA ALA A 206 5.47 -7.01 -5.65
C ALA A 206 4.06 -7.49 -5.27
N VAL A 207 3.29 -6.65 -4.56
CA VAL A 207 1.88 -6.89 -4.26
C VAL A 207 1.08 -7.06 -5.55
N PHE A 208 1.30 -6.17 -6.53
CA PHE A 208 0.66 -6.28 -7.82
C PHE A 208 1.04 -7.58 -8.55
N ALA A 209 2.33 -7.94 -8.60
CA ALA A 209 2.78 -9.18 -9.22
C ALA A 209 2.14 -10.42 -8.60
N ILE A 210 1.92 -10.41 -7.28
CA ILE A 210 1.26 -11.51 -6.58
C ILE A 210 -0.22 -11.59 -6.90
N SER A 211 -0.87 -10.44 -7.08
CA SER A 211 -2.28 -10.38 -7.50
C SER A 211 -2.54 -10.96 -8.91
N LEU A 212 -1.47 -11.18 -9.69
CA LEU A 212 -1.53 -11.87 -10.98
C LEU A 212 -1.51 -13.40 -10.86
N PHE A 213 -1.37 -13.96 -9.67
CA PHE A 213 -1.62 -15.40 -9.45
C PHE A 213 -3.12 -15.66 -9.24
N PRO A 214 -3.62 -16.85 -9.61
CA PRO A 214 -5.01 -17.21 -9.37
C PRO A 214 -5.34 -17.10 -7.88
N ALA A 215 -6.39 -16.34 -7.55
CA ALA A 215 -6.82 -16.19 -6.15
C ALA A 215 -7.41 -17.48 -5.59
N TYR A 216 -7.89 -18.37 -6.46
CA TYR A 216 -8.61 -19.59 -6.11
C TYR A 216 -8.03 -20.83 -6.81
N PRO A 217 -8.16 -22.01 -6.20
CA PRO A 217 -7.63 -23.26 -6.73
C PRO A 217 -8.35 -23.76 -7.99
N LYS A 218 -9.55 -23.24 -8.27
CA LYS A 218 -10.39 -23.60 -9.43
C LYS A 218 -10.69 -22.35 -10.23
N GLN A 219 -10.81 -22.52 -11.55
CA GLN A 219 -11.19 -21.46 -12.50
C GLN A 219 -12.68 -21.50 -12.88
N ASP A 220 -13.43 -22.48 -12.35
CA ASP A 220 -14.86 -22.63 -12.56
C ASP A 220 -15.62 -22.37 -11.26
N PHE A 221 -16.74 -21.65 -11.36
CA PHE A 221 -17.52 -21.17 -10.22
C PHE A 221 -18.27 -22.28 -9.52
N ASP A 222 -18.82 -23.24 -10.28
CA ASP A 222 -19.50 -24.39 -9.69
C ASP A 222 -18.52 -25.29 -8.93
N ALA A 223 -17.34 -25.51 -9.52
CA ALA A 223 -16.26 -26.22 -8.86
C ALA A 223 -15.73 -25.47 -7.62
N LEU A 224 -15.73 -24.13 -7.63
CA LEU A 224 -15.32 -23.33 -6.49
C LEU A 224 -16.34 -23.43 -5.34
N LEU A 225 -17.64 -23.35 -5.64
CA LEU A 225 -18.72 -23.50 -4.67
C LEU A 225 -18.63 -24.88 -3.97
N ALA A 226 -18.43 -25.95 -4.73
CA ALA A 226 -18.27 -27.29 -4.17
C ALA A 226 -17.07 -27.40 -3.22
N VAL A 227 -15.93 -26.80 -3.60
CA VAL A 227 -14.71 -26.79 -2.77
C VAL A 227 -14.95 -26.06 -1.44
N PHE A 228 -15.63 -24.92 -1.46
CA PHE A 228 -15.96 -24.18 -0.24
C PHE A 228 -16.98 -24.92 0.65
N HIS A 229 -18.01 -25.52 0.03
CA HIS A 229 -18.97 -26.39 0.73
C HIS A 229 -18.28 -27.54 1.48
N ASP A 230 -17.25 -28.13 0.89
CA ASP A 230 -16.45 -29.22 1.47
C ASP A 230 -15.54 -28.76 2.62
N GLY A 231 -15.61 -27.49 3.02
CA GLY A 231 -14.87 -26.95 4.16
C GLY A 231 -13.57 -26.24 3.78
N TYR A 232 -13.31 -26.01 2.48
CA TYR A 232 -12.14 -25.25 2.07
C TYR A 232 -12.28 -23.78 2.47
N THR A 233 -11.55 -23.38 3.50
CA THR A 233 -11.28 -21.97 3.76
C THR A 233 -9.98 -21.61 3.04
N PRO A 234 -9.98 -20.64 2.11
CA PRO A 234 -8.74 -20.13 1.54
C PRO A 234 -7.83 -19.75 2.70
N SER A 235 -6.65 -20.37 2.76
CA SER A 235 -5.65 -19.99 3.75
C SER A 235 -5.24 -18.55 3.42
N ASN A 236 -5.78 -17.62 4.20
CA ASN A 236 -5.37 -16.22 4.16
C ASN A 236 -3.94 -16.07 4.71
N ASP A 237 -3.38 -17.13 5.32
CA ASP A 237 -2.04 -17.15 5.91
C ASP A 237 -0.95 -16.87 4.88
N GLY A 238 -1.08 -17.37 3.65
CA GLY A 238 -0.07 -17.14 2.61
C GLY A 238 0.04 -15.67 2.22
N THR A 239 -1.10 -15.03 1.98
CA THR A 239 -1.18 -13.63 1.56
C THR A 239 -0.89 -12.68 2.73
N ILE A 240 -1.45 -12.94 3.92
CA ILE A 240 -1.20 -12.15 5.12
C ILE A 240 0.27 -12.28 5.55
N ALA A 241 0.83 -13.50 5.61
CA ALA A 241 2.24 -13.67 5.97
C ALA A 241 3.15 -13.00 4.94
N PHE A 242 2.82 -13.07 3.64
CA PHE A 242 3.56 -12.31 2.62
C PHE A 242 3.46 -10.81 2.85
N TYR A 243 2.27 -10.27 3.13
CA TYR A 243 2.10 -8.86 3.47
C TYR A 243 2.91 -8.46 4.70
N ILE A 244 2.91 -9.27 5.75
CA ILE A 244 3.68 -9.02 6.98
C ILE A 244 5.18 -9.05 6.69
N VAL A 245 5.68 -10.13 6.07
CA VAL A 245 7.10 -10.30 5.73
C VAL A 245 7.56 -9.21 4.77
N GLY A 246 6.75 -8.90 3.76
CA GLY A 246 7.01 -7.83 2.81
C GLY A 246 7.03 -6.47 3.48
N THR A 247 6.10 -6.18 4.39
CA THR A 247 6.09 -4.95 5.18
C THR A 247 7.34 -4.84 6.06
N ILE A 248 7.73 -5.92 6.74
CA ILE A 248 8.95 -5.96 7.54
C ILE A 248 10.17 -5.73 6.64
N ALA A 249 10.25 -6.39 5.49
CA ALA A 249 11.34 -6.22 4.54
C ALA A 249 11.44 -4.78 4.02
N VAL A 250 10.30 -4.14 3.71
CA VAL A 250 10.25 -2.72 3.34
C VAL A 250 10.74 -1.84 4.47
N MET A 251 10.26 -2.06 5.70
CA MET A 251 10.69 -1.30 6.87
C MET A 251 12.18 -1.47 7.13
N VAL A 252 12.72 -2.69 6.99
CA VAL A 252 14.15 -2.96 7.09
C VAL A 252 14.91 -2.23 5.99
N CYS A 253 14.50 -2.33 4.72
CA CYS A 253 15.11 -1.58 3.61
C CYS A 253 15.05 -0.06 3.80
N TRP A 254 13.97 0.44 4.41
CA TRP A 254 13.83 1.83 4.79
C TRP A 254 14.79 2.24 5.89
N LEU A 255 14.93 1.43 6.94
CA LEU A 255 15.89 1.64 8.01
C LEU A 255 17.33 1.60 7.49
N LEU A 256 17.63 0.66 6.59
CA LEU A 256 18.92 0.58 5.89
C LEU A 256 19.19 1.85 5.06
N SER A 257 18.15 2.49 4.51
CA SER A 257 18.30 3.76 3.77
C SER A 257 18.75 4.93 4.65
N PHE A 258 18.63 4.81 5.99
CA PHE A 258 19.15 5.78 6.96
C PHE A 258 20.53 5.43 7.50
N ILE A 259 21.02 4.20 7.29
CA ILE A 259 22.36 3.81 7.73
C ILE A 259 23.37 4.66 6.96
N VAL A 260 24.21 5.33 7.74
CA VAL A 260 25.26 6.21 7.25
C VAL A 260 26.42 5.33 6.79
N TRP A 261 26.70 5.32 5.49
CA TRP A 261 27.90 4.72 4.92
C TRP A 261 28.88 5.86 4.61
N GLU A 262 30.05 5.88 5.26
CA GLU A 262 31.08 6.93 5.05
C GLU A 262 30.61 8.37 5.31
N GLY A 263 29.68 8.59 6.24
CA GLY A 263 29.18 9.94 6.59
C GLY A 263 27.99 10.42 5.74
N GLN A 264 27.61 9.70 4.69
CA GLN A 264 26.45 10.01 3.85
C GLN A 264 25.51 8.81 3.75
N SER A 265 24.22 9.04 3.46
CA SER A 265 23.32 7.93 3.14
C SER A 265 23.49 7.53 1.66
N PHE A 266 23.06 6.32 1.29
CA PHE A 266 23.17 5.84 -0.10
C PHE A 266 22.51 6.78 -1.12
N HIS A 267 21.32 7.30 -0.80
CA HIS A 267 20.60 8.23 -1.66
C HIS A 267 21.22 9.62 -1.70
N ASP A 268 21.82 10.08 -0.60
CA ASP A 268 22.59 11.33 -0.54
C ASP A 268 23.80 11.25 -1.48
N ARG A 269 24.54 10.13 -1.48
CA ARG A 269 25.72 9.91 -2.32
C ARG A 269 25.39 9.91 -3.82
N ILE A 270 24.32 9.21 -4.23
CA ILE A 270 23.89 9.17 -5.64
C ILE A 270 23.48 10.56 -6.16
N CYS A 271 22.93 11.40 -5.29
CA CYS A 271 22.47 12.74 -5.64
C CYS A 271 23.52 13.83 -5.36
N ALA A 272 24.74 13.47 -4.94
CA ALA A 272 25.77 14.41 -4.51
C ALA A 272 25.24 15.46 -3.49
N CYS A 273 24.44 14.96 -2.54
CA CYS A 273 23.84 15.72 -1.45
C CYS A 273 24.42 15.26 -0.11
N GLU A 274 24.24 16.10 0.90
CA GLU A 274 24.50 15.80 2.30
C GLU A 274 23.43 16.45 3.17
N VAL A 275 23.12 15.82 4.29
CA VAL A 275 22.34 16.47 5.35
C VAL A 275 23.34 16.97 6.38
N VAL A 276 23.21 18.24 6.76
CA VAL A 276 24.03 18.93 7.77
C VAL A 276 23.16 19.34 8.95
N SER A 277 23.74 19.37 10.15
CA SER A 277 23.13 20.05 11.31
C SER A 277 23.62 21.49 11.30
N ASP A 278 22.70 22.44 11.26
CA ASP A 278 23.02 23.84 11.62
C ASP A 278 22.84 24.03 13.14
#